data_AF-A0A5C8HMQ6-F1
#
_entry.id   AF-A0A5C8HMQ6-F1
#
_cell.length_a   1.000
_cell.length_b   1.000
_cell.length_c   1.000
_cell.angle_alpha   90.00
_cell.angle_beta   90.00
_cell.angle_gamma   90.00
#
_symmetry.space_group_name_H-M   'P 1'
#
loop_
_entity.id
_entity.type
_entity.pdbx_description
1 polymer ?
#
loop_
_entity_poly.entity_id
_entity_poly.type
_entity_poly.pdbx_seq_one_letter_code
_entity_poly.pdbx_strand_id
1 'polypeptide(L)'
;MSKLVNKLMSAQVLSNPATLLRLSKVAVEAIDPSTSMTDPYKLMQIALAVKDVPFRDFVFVQYPVVDYAPDPNRVAPNELDAAALWAALEANTSLSVTGGTGGSLTVQDPLSPEGEAQDTGSGAVDGTDPTNTTDIPVAEGITELPSTITGTSAAQNTCSDGTVSNE
;
A
#
# COMPACT_ATOMS: atom_id res chain seq x y z
N MET A 1 -5.81 1.52 -7.99
CA MET A 1 -5.89 0.44 -6.97
C MET A 1 -6.34 0.94 -5.59
N SER A 2 -5.97 2.16 -5.18
CA SER A 2 -6.39 2.80 -3.92
C SER A 2 -7.91 2.73 -3.62
N LYS A 3 -8.77 3.06 -4.59
CA LYS A 3 -10.25 3.00 -4.42
C LYS A 3 -10.79 1.60 -4.11
N LEU A 4 -10.18 0.54 -4.65
CA LEU A 4 -10.60 -0.83 -4.36
C LEU A 4 -10.28 -1.19 -2.91
N VAL A 5 -9.07 -0.91 -2.44
CA VAL A 5 -8.68 -1.13 -1.04
C VAL A 5 -9.56 -0.31 -0.10
N ASN A 6 -9.83 0.95 -0.45
CA ASN A 6 -10.76 1.78 0.32
C ASN A 6 -12.15 1.15 0.39
N LYS A 7 -12.68 0.61 -0.71
CA LYS A 7 -13.99 -0.05 -0.73
C LYS A 7 -14.01 -1.33 0.12
N LEU A 8 -12.96 -2.15 0.06
CA LEU A 8 -12.85 -3.38 0.86
C LEU A 8 -12.78 -3.10 2.36
N MET A 9 -12.04 -2.06 2.76
CA MET A 9 -11.89 -1.63 4.16
C MET A 9 -13.15 -0.91 4.69
N SER A 10 -13.69 0.04 3.91
CA SER A 10 -14.82 0.87 4.36
C SER A 10 -16.18 0.17 4.35
N ALA A 11 -16.39 -0.79 3.45
CA ALA A 11 -17.68 -1.46 3.30
C ALA A 11 -17.93 -2.59 4.33
N GLN A 12 -17.15 -2.66 5.41
CA GLN A 12 -17.28 -3.69 6.47
C GLN A 12 -17.17 -5.12 5.94
N VAL A 13 -16.59 -5.30 4.75
CA VAL A 13 -16.42 -6.61 4.11
C VAL A 13 -15.44 -7.45 4.92
N LEU A 14 -14.35 -6.82 5.39
CA LEU A 14 -13.32 -7.50 6.19
C LEU A 14 -13.78 -7.83 7.62
N SER A 15 -14.82 -7.15 8.14
CA SER A 15 -15.40 -7.41 9.45
C SER A 15 -16.55 -8.44 9.42
N ASN A 16 -17.03 -8.85 8.24
CA ASN A 16 -18.13 -9.80 8.09
C ASN A 16 -17.63 -11.11 7.44
N PRO A 17 -17.39 -12.18 8.22
CA PRO A 17 -16.78 -13.41 7.69
C PRO A 17 -17.63 -14.11 6.63
N ALA A 18 -18.97 -14.00 6.70
CA ALA A 18 -19.85 -14.59 5.69
C ALA A 18 -19.76 -13.84 4.35
N THR A 19 -19.72 -12.51 4.40
CA THR A 19 -19.55 -11.67 3.20
C THR A 19 -18.16 -11.88 2.60
N LEU A 20 -17.14 -11.95 3.45
CA LEU A 20 -15.76 -12.18 3.06
C LEU A 20 -15.59 -13.54 2.38
N LEU A 21 -16.13 -14.62 2.95
CA LEU A 21 -16.07 -15.95 2.34
C LEU A 21 -16.78 -15.99 0.97
N ARG A 22 -17.93 -15.31 0.83
CA ARG A 22 -18.63 -15.20 -0.45
C ARG A 22 -17.79 -14.46 -1.49
N LEU A 23 -17.13 -13.37 -1.09
CA LEU A 23 -16.23 -12.62 -1.97
C LEU A 23 -15.02 -13.47 -2.36
N SER A 24 -14.39 -14.18 -1.42
CA SER A 24 -13.27 -15.08 -1.68
C SER A 24 -13.64 -16.17 -2.69
N LYS A 25 -14.85 -16.75 -2.58
CA LYS A 25 -15.35 -17.73 -3.55
C LYS A 25 -15.49 -17.13 -4.95
N VAL A 26 -16.12 -15.96 -5.07
CA VAL A 26 -16.26 -15.25 -6.35
C VAL A 26 -14.89 -14.91 -6.94
N ALA A 27 -13.93 -14.51 -6.10
CA ALA A 27 -12.57 -14.21 -6.55
C ALA A 27 -11.89 -15.45 -7.16
N VAL A 28 -11.95 -16.60 -6.49
CA VAL A 28 -11.40 -17.88 -7.01
C VAL A 28 -12.06 -18.30 -8.32
N GLU A 29 -13.36 -18.04 -8.49
CA GLU A 29 -14.09 -18.37 -9.73
C GLU A 29 -13.82 -17.37 -10.87
N ALA A 30 -13.43 -16.13 -10.56
CA ALA A 30 -13.24 -15.05 -11.53
C ALA A 30 -11.79 -14.88 -12.02
N ILE A 31 -10.82 -15.53 -11.37
CA ILE A 31 -9.39 -15.47 -11.72
C ILE A 31 -8.82 -16.88 -11.88
N ASP A 32 -7.57 -16.99 -12.35
CA ASP A 32 -6.82 -18.25 -12.35
C ASP A 32 -5.82 -18.25 -11.19
N PRO A 33 -6.20 -18.70 -9.99
CA PRO A 33 -5.31 -18.67 -8.83
C PRO A 33 -4.25 -19.78 -8.93
N SER A 34 -3.09 -19.53 -8.35
CA SER A 34 -2.12 -20.62 -8.11
C SER A 34 -2.75 -21.75 -7.29
N THR A 35 -2.22 -22.96 -7.42
CA THR A 35 -2.74 -24.15 -6.70
C THR A 35 -2.89 -23.93 -5.19
N SER A 36 -2.00 -23.13 -4.61
CA SER A 36 -2.02 -22.82 -3.18
C SER A 36 -3.02 -21.72 -2.78
N MET A 37 -3.64 -21.03 -3.75
CA MET A 37 -4.60 -19.92 -3.59
C MET A 37 -6.02 -20.28 -4.06
N THR A 38 -6.26 -21.51 -4.51
CA THR A 38 -7.58 -21.98 -4.94
C THR A 38 -8.54 -22.19 -3.77
N ASP A 39 -8.04 -22.24 -2.53
CA ASP A 39 -8.87 -22.39 -1.33
C ASP A 39 -9.42 -21.03 -0.84
N PRO A 40 -10.74 -20.80 -0.90
CA PRO A 40 -11.36 -19.56 -0.42
C PRO A 40 -11.13 -19.28 1.06
N TYR A 41 -10.92 -20.32 1.90
CA TYR A 41 -10.63 -20.13 3.32
C TYR A 41 -9.24 -19.54 3.54
N LYS A 42 -8.26 -19.92 2.71
CA LYS A 42 -6.92 -19.36 2.78
C LYS A 42 -6.90 -17.89 2.35
N LEU A 43 -7.67 -17.52 1.32
CA LEU A 43 -7.88 -16.12 0.95
C LEU A 43 -8.55 -15.32 2.08
N MET A 44 -9.52 -15.93 2.78
CA MET A 44 -10.15 -15.30 3.94
C MET A 44 -9.16 -15.07 5.07
N GLN A 45 -8.28 -16.03 5.38
CA GLN A 45 -7.26 -15.88 6.43
C GLN A 45 -6.30 -14.72 6.12
N ILE A 46 -5.86 -14.59 4.86
CA ILE A 46 -5.02 -13.47 4.43
C ILE A 46 -5.77 -12.15 4.59
N ALA A 47 -7.03 -12.08 4.13
CA ALA A 47 -7.83 -10.87 4.24
C ALA A 47 -8.10 -10.46 5.71
N LEU A 48 -8.27 -11.43 6.61
CA LEU A 48 -8.41 -11.17 8.05
C LEU A 48 -7.11 -10.65 8.67
N ALA A 49 -5.94 -11.18 8.26
CA ALA A 49 -4.65 -10.67 8.71
C ALA A 49 -4.42 -9.21 8.28
N VAL A 50 -4.95 -8.81 7.12
CA VAL A 50 -4.83 -7.45 6.59
C VAL A 50 -5.83 -6.49 7.24
N LYS A 51 -6.89 -6.97 7.92
CA LYS A 51 -7.98 -6.09 8.42
C LYS A 51 -7.51 -5.04 9.42
N ASP A 52 -6.45 -5.35 10.18
CA ASP A 52 -5.95 -4.49 11.24
C ASP A 52 -4.83 -3.54 10.76
N VAL A 53 -4.48 -3.58 9.48
CA VAL A 53 -3.53 -2.62 8.88
C VAL A 53 -4.25 -1.30 8.64
N PRO A 54 -3.76 -0.18 9.22
CA PRO A 54 -4.34 1.14 8.99
C PRO A 54 -4.34 1.51 7.51
N PHE A 55 -5.43 2.12 7.04
CA PHE A 55 -5.56 2.48 5.62
C PHE A 55 -4.43 3.40 5.10
N ARG A 56 -3.86 4.23 5.98
CA ARG A 56 -2.76 5.15 5.64
C ARG A 56 -1.43 4.44 5.35
N ASP A 57 -1.28 3.19 5.80
CA ASP A 57 -0.04 2.41 5.68
C ASP A 57 0.02 1.58 4.38
N PHE A 58 -1.06 1.59 3.59
CA PHE A 58 -1.03 0.99 2.26
C PHE A 58 -0.35 1.95 1.28
N VAL A 59 0.82 1.54 0.80
CA VAL A 59 1.61 2.28 -0.19
C VAL A 59 1.66 1.48 -1.48
N PHE A 60 1.23 2.08 -2.57
CA PHE A 60 1.34 1.54 -3.92
C PHE A 60 2.57 2.14 -4.58
N VAL A 61 3.56 1.30 -4.92
CA VAL A 61 4.80 1.73 -5.56
C VAL A 61 4.88 1.21 -6.99
N GLN A 62 5.45 1.99 -7.89
CA GLN A 62 5.83 1.57 -9.23
C GLN A 62 7.24 0.98 -9.16
N TYR A 63 7.41 -0.27 -9.60
CA TYR A 63 8.73 -0.89 -9.63
C TYR A 63 9.68 -0.11 -10.55
N PRO A 64 10.91 0.23 -10.11
CA PRO A 64 11.80 1.11 -10.86
C PRO A 64 12.37 0.38 -12.08
N VAL A 65 12.20 1.00 -13.24
CA VAL A 65 12.63 0.46 -14.53
C VAL A 65 13.36 1.51 -15.36
N VAL A 66 14.16 1.04 -16.31
CA VAL A 66 14.85 1.81 -17.35
C VAL A 66 14.55 1.22 -18.73
N ASP A 67 14.75 2.00 -19.78
CA ASP A 67 14.64 1.52 -21.15
C ASP A 67 15.66 0.40 -21.41
N TYR A 68 15.21 -0.67 -22.07
CA TYR A 68 16.10 -1.76 -22.43
C TYR A 68 16.76 -1.49 -23.78
N ALA A 69 18.02 -1.07 -23.76
CA ALA A 69 18.76 -0.66 -24.97
C ALA A 69 18.71 -1.67 -26.15
N PRO A 70 18.74 -2.99 -25.94
CA PRO A 70 18.64 -3.97 -27.04
C PRO A 70 17.26 -4.11 -27.68
N ASP A 71 16.17 -3.71 -27.01
CA ASP A 71 14.80 -3.80 -27.53
C ASP A 71 13.91 -2.71 -26.90
N PRO A 72 13.49 -1.68 -27.66
CA PRO A 72 12.69 -0.57 -27.15
C PRO A 72 11.28 -0.97 -26.71
N ASN A 73 10.81 -2.19 -27.03
CA ASN A 73 9.53 -2.70 -26.53
C ASN A 73 9.67 -3.41 -25.18
N ARG A 74 10.82 -3.26 -24.51
CA ARG A 74 11.11 -3.85 -23.20
C ARG A 74 11.63 -2.81 -22.24
N VAL A 75 11.45 -3.12 -20.97
CA VAL A 75 12.05 -2.38 -19.86
C VAL A 75 12.93 -3.33 -19.07
N ALA A 76 14.01 -2.80 -18.50
CA ALA A 76 14.87 -3.50 -17.55
C ALA A 76 14.70 -2.91 -16.15
N PRO A 77 14.84 -3.70 -15.08
CA PRO A 77 14.93 -3.17 -13.73
C PRO A 77 16.06 -2.15 -13.59
N ASN A 78 15.82 -1.06 -12.86
CA ASN A 78 16.91 -0.29 -12.30
C ASN A 78 17.41 -1.02 -11.04
N GLU A 79 18.49 -1.78 -11.17
CA GLU A 79 18.94 -2.67 -10.09
C GLU A 79 19.32 -1.93 -8.80
N LEU A 80 19.86 -0.72 -8.90
CA LEU A 80 20.26 0.07 -7.73
C LEU A 80 19.03 0.49 -6.91
N ASP A 81 18.06 1.12 -7.56
CA ASP A 81 16.86 1.59 -6.87
C ASP A 81 15.95 0.43 -6.46
N ALA A 82 15.91 -0.64 -7.25
CA ALA A 82 15.23 -1.87 -6.89
C ALA A 82 15.83 -2.51 -5.63
N ALA A 83 17.17 -2.51 -5.48
CA ALA A 83 17.81 -3.04 -4.29
C ALA A 83 17.40 -2.27 -3.02
N ALA A 84 17.23 -0.95 -3.11
CA ALA A 84 16.73 -0.14 -1.99
C ALA A 84 15.29 -0.52 -1.61
N LEU A 85 14.42 -0.73 -2.60
CA LEU A 85 13.06 -1.23 -2.35
C LEU A 85 13.06 -2.62 -1.71
N TRP A 86 13.86 -3.55 -2.23
CA TRP A 86 13.95 -4.90 -1.68
C TRP A 86 14.51 -4.95 -0.26
N ALA A 87 15.52 -4.13 0.04
CA ALA A 87 16.07 -4.02 1.39
C ALA A 87 15.02 -3.51 2.40
N ALA A 88 14.19 -2.53 2.00
CA ALA A 88 13.10 -2.03 2.83
C ALA A 88 12.02 -3.09 3.07
N LEU A 89 11.67 -3.87 2.04
CA LEU A 89 10.72 -4.98 2.14
C LEU A 89 11.25 -6.11 3.03
N GLU A 90 12.53 -6.46 2.92
CA GLU A 90 13.18 -7.48 3.76
C GLU A 90 13.26 -7.03 5.22
N ALA A 91 13.51 -5.75 5.46
CA ALA A 91 13.52 -5.15 6.80
C ALA A 91 12.12 -4.94 7.40
N ASN A 92 11.05 -5.19 6.63
CA ASN A 92 9.65 -4.97 7.03
C ASN A 92 9.41 -3.53 7.56
N THR A 93 10.01 -2.53 6.91
CA THR A 93 9.87 -1.12 7.30
C THR A 93 8.70 -0.44 6.59
N SER A 94 8.15 0.60 7.21
CA SER A 94 7.13 1.42 6.56
C SER A 94 7.76 2.22 5.41
N LEU A 95 7.06 2.32 4.27
CA LEU A 95 7.58 2.95 3.06
C LEU A 95 7.03 4.37 2.90
N SER A 96 7.89 5.30 2.48
CA SER A 96 7.48 6.64 2.04
C SER A 96 7.92 6.88 0.59
N VAL A 97 6.98 7.30 -0.26
CA VAL A 97 7.22 7.57 -1.69
C VAL A 97 7.64 9.02 -1.87
N THR A 98 8.82 9.22 -2.46
CA THR A 98 9.36 10.56 -2.77
C THR A 98 9.33 10.91 -4.25
N GLY A 99 9.12 9.92 -5.15
CA GLY A 99 9.12 10.11 -6.60
C GLY A 99 7.84 10.70 -7.20
N GLY A 100 6.91 11.18 -6.38
CA GLY A 100 5.60 11.65 -6.83
C GLY A 100 4.66 10.52 -7.25
N THR A 101 3.55 10.86 -7.91
CA THR A 101 2.38 9.98 -8.05
C THR A 101 2.40 9.03 -9.24
N GLY A 102 3.46 9.03 -10.05
CA GLY A 102 3.61 8.11 -11.18
C GLY A 102 2.52 8.30 -12.25
N GLY A 103 2.09 9.55 -12.49
CA GLY A 103 1.05 9.86 -13.48
C GLY A 103 -0.38 9.79 -12.95
N SER A 104 -0.60 9.64 -11.64
CA SER A 104 -1.94 9.76 -11.04
C SER A 104 -2.20 11.19 -10.56
N LEU A 105 -3.39 11.74 -10.84
CA LEU A 105 -3.78 13.07 -10.38
C LEU A 105 -4.28 13.00 -8.94
N THR A 106 -3.80 13.88 -8.06
CA THR A 106 -4.34 14.01 -6.69
C THR A 106 -5.53 14.95 -6.69
N VAL A 107 -6.64 14.51 -6.10
CA VAL A 107 -7.77 15.39 -5.80
C VAL A 107 -7.42 16.14 -4.52
N GLN A 108 -7.20 17.45 -4.63
CA GLN A 108 -7.06 18.32 -3.47
C GLN A 108 -8.42 18.37 -2.76
N ASP A 109 -8.50 17.86 -1.54
CA ASP A 109 -9.69 18.03 -0.70
C ASP A 109 -9.69 19.51 -0.21
N PRO A 110 -10.74 20.32 -0.48
CA PRO A 110 -10.73 21.75 -0.20
C PRO A 110 -10.78 22.14 1.29
N LEU A 111 -10.48 21.21 2.21
CA LEU A 111 -10.59 21.39 3.66
C LEU A 111 -9.32 21.02 4.46
N SER A 112 -8.16 20.85 3.82
CA SER A 112 -6.91 20.64 4.57
C SER A 112 -6.27 21.99 4.92
N PRO A 113 -6.21 22.43 6.19
CA PRO A 113 -5.39 23.57 6.57
C PRO A 113 -3.91 23.22 6.37
N GLU A 114 -3.17 24.16 5.79
CA GLU A 114 -1.70 24.16 5.69
C GLU A 114 -1.07 24.02 7.08
N GLY A 115 0.02 23.26 7.13
CA GLY A 115 0.69 22.87 8.37
C GLY A 115 1.23 24.04 9.18
N GLU A 116 0.97 24.02 10.48
CA GLU A 116 1.78 24.71 11.47
C GLU A 116 2.70 23.70 12.15
N ALA A 117 3.97 24.07 12.24
CA ALA A 117 5.07 23.30 12.77
C ALA A 117 4.82 22.79 14.21
N GLN A 118 5.12 21.51 14.47
CA GLN A 118 5.21 21.01 15.84
C GLN A 118 6.52 21.48 16.49
N ASP A 119 6.35 22.32 17.51
CA ASP A 119 7.33 22.61 18.55
C ASP A 119 7.51 21.39 19.48
N THR A 120 8.76 21.08 19.80
CA THR A 120 9.19 19.94 20.60
C THR A 120 8.97 20.19 22.10
N GLY A 121 8.08 19.41 22.72
CA GLY A 121 7.81 19.45 24.15
C GLY A 121 7.80 18.07 24.79
N SER A 122 8.94 17.69 25.37
CA SER A 122 9.18 16.51 26.20
C SER A 122 8.20 16.37 27.38
N GLY A 123 7.70 15.16 27.61
CA GLY A 123 6.95 14.80 28.83
C GLY A 123 6.77 13.29 28.97
N ALA A 124 7.70 12.64 29.69
CA ALA A 124 7.58 11.26 30.13
C ALA A 124 6.60 11.14 31.31
N VAL A 125 5.71 10.15 31.28
CA VAL A 125 5.21 9.47 32.50
C VAL A 125 4.92 8.00 32.21
N ASP A 126 5.39 7.20 33.15
CA ASP A 126 5.42 5.74 33.25
C ASP A 126 4.05 5.18 33.70
N GLY A 127 3.72 3.96 33.30
CA GLY A 127 2.45 3.30 33.60
C GLY A 127 2.38 1.87 33.06
N THR A 128 2.94 0.93 33.82
CA THR A 128 2.90 -0.54 33.65
C THR A 128 1.53 -1.17 33.91
N ASP A 129 1.06 -2.10 33.04
CA ASP A 129 0.82 -3.56 33.31
C ASP A 129 0.25 -4.27 32.04
N PRO A 130 0.27 -5.62 31.90
CA PRO A 130 0.61 -6.26 30.63
C PRO A 130 -0.63 -6.83 29.94
N THR A 131 -0.64 -6.87 28.61
CA THR A 131 -1.53 -7.80 27.91
C THR A 131 -0.82 -8.33 26.69
N ASN A 132 -0.60 -9.65 26.72
CA ASN A 132 -0.15 -10.50 25.62
C ASN A 132 -0.65 -9.97 24.27
N THR A 133 0.22 -9.26 23.57
CA THR A 133 0.08 -8.99 22.14
C THR A 133 1.16 -9.83 21.49
N THR A 134 0.77 -10.70 20.57
CA THR A 134 1.71 -11.33 19.66
C THR A 134 2.44 -10.21 18.93
N ASP A 135 3.70 -9.98 19.31
CA ASP A 135 4.59 -9.00 18.70
C ASP A 135 4.68 -9.28 17.19
N ILE A 136 3.95 -8.49 16.41
CA ILE A 136 4.42 -8.14 15.07
C ILE A 136 5.49 -7.09 15.33
N PRO A 137 6.76 -7.30 14.93
CA PRO A 137 7.75 -6.24 15.04
C PRO A 137 7.31 -5.10 14.13
N VAL A 138 6.78 -4.03 14.71
CA VAL A 138 6.74 -2.72 14.05
C VAL A 138 8.19 -2.26 14.01
N ALA A 139 8.83 -2.42 12.86
CA ALA A 139 10.13 -1.82 12.64
C ALA A 139 9.96 -0.30 12.76
N GLU A 140 10.50 0.30 13.82
CA GLU A 140 10.51 1.75 13.99
C GLU A 140 11.46 2.36 12.94
N GLY A 141 10.87 2.81 11.84
CA GLY A 141 11.58 3.50 10.77
C GLY A 141 10.70 3.63 9.55
N ILE A 142 10.45 4.88 9.13
CA ILE A 142 9.91 5.16 7.79
C ILE A 142 11.12 5.20 6.85
N THR A 143 11.17 4.28 5.89
CA THR A 143 12.19 4.28 4.84
C THR A 143 11.70 5.13 3.68
N GLU A 144 12.41 6.23 3.42
CA GLU A 144 12.20 7.02 2.20
C GLU A 144 12.78 6.27 0.99
N LEU A 145 11.92 6.02 0.00
CA LEU A 145 12.32 5.38 -1.24
C LEU A 145 13.05 6.38 -2.15
N PRO A 146 13.97 5.91 -3.02
CA PRO A 146 14.56 6.74 -4.07
C PRO A 146 13.50 7.45 -4.92
N SER A 147 13.79 8.66 -5.39
CA SER A 147 12.85 9.49 -6.14
C SER A 147 12.50 8.97 -7.54
N THR A 148 13.22 7.97 -8.04
CA THR A 148 12.85 7.22 -9.26
C THR A 148 11.68 6.28 -9.00
N ILE A 149 11.41 5.92 -7.75
CA ILE A 149 10.28 5.11 -7.34
C ILE A 149 9.09 6.04 -7.09
N THR A 150 8.17 6.01 -8.04
CA THR A 150 6.91 6.76 -7.96
C THR A 150 5.83 5.89 -7.33
N GLY A 151 4.72 6.50 -6.88
CA GLY A 151 3.68 5.76 -6.18
C GLY A 151 2.66 6.64 -5.49
N THR A 152 1.66 6.00 -4.88
CA THR A 152 0.58 6.68 -4.16
C THR A 152 0.29 5.96 -2.86
N SER A 153 -0.07 6.70 -1.81
CA SER A 153 -0.66 6.11 -0.60
C SER A 153 -2.15 5.87 -0.82
N ALA A 154 -2.72 4.84 -0.20
CA ALA A 154 -4.17 4.63 -0.24
C ALA A 154 -4.93 5.80 0.41
N ALA A 155 -4.33 6.49 1.39
CA ALA A 155 -4.90 7.70 2.00
C ALA A 155 -5.08 8.86 1.01
N GLN A 156 -4.32 8.86 -0.10
CA GLN A 156 -4.44 9.89 -1.12
C GLN A 156 -5.61 9.57 -2.05
N ASN A 157 -6.52 10.54 -2.20
CA ASN A 157 -7.55 10.47 -3.22
C ASN A 157 -6.92 10.78 -4.58
N THR A 158 -6.61 9.73 -5.34
CA THR A 158 -6.09 9.88 -6.69
C THR A 158 -7.05 9.42 -7.77
N CYS A 159 -7.00 10.08 -8.92
CA CYS A 159 -7.71 9.73 -10.14
C CYS A 159 -6.70 9.29 -11.21
N SER A 160 -7.15 8.47 -12.15
CA SER A 160 -6.38 8.21 -13.38
C SER A 160 -6.27 9.50 -14.19
N ASP A 161 -5.08 9.80 -14.69
CA ASP A 161 -4.86 10.85 -15.68
C ASP A 161 -5.41 10.36 -17.02
N GLY A 162 -6.70 10.58 -17.24
CA GLY A 162 -7.36 10.21 -18.48
C GLY A 162 -6.99 11.19 -19.58
N THR A 163 -6.31 10.72 -20.63
CA THR A 163 -6.14 11.49 -21.85
C THR A 163 -7.51 11.65 -22.52
N VAL A 164 -8.11 12.83 -22.41
CA VAL A 164 -9.23 13.22 -23.28
C VAL A 164 -8.65 13.48 -24.68
N SER A 165 -8.63 12.45 -25.51
CA SER A 165 -8.43 12.65 -26.95
C SER A 165 -9.59 13.51 -27.45
N ASN A 166 -9.34 14.80 -27.69
CA ASN A 166 -10.24 15.62 -28.49
C ASN A 166 -10.16 15.09 -29.93
N GLU A 167 -11.14 14.31 -30.31
CA GLU A 167 -11.45 13.98 -31.70
C GLU A 167 -12.41 15.03 -32.29
#